data_AF-A0ABD3L909-F1
#
_entry.id   AF-A0ABD3L909-F1
#
_cell.length_a   1.000
_cell.length_b   1.000
_cell.length_c   1.000
_cell.angle_alpha   90.00
_cell.angle_beta   90.00
_cell.angle_gamma   90.00
#
_symmetry.space_group_name_H-M   'P 1'
#
loop_
_entity.id
_entity.type
_entity.pdbx_description
1 polymer ?
#
loop_
_entity_poly.entity_id
_entity_poly.type
_entity_poly.pdbx_seq_one_letter_code
_entity_poly.pdbx_strand_id
1 'polypeptide(L)'
;MAPRATDLVLSLMTFLRLTILLFRTSAQRYGIATFYTSPYKPAASEAIWNGGATCGQHYQVTCLSGMNLGIPKPCRGSTLVVMQIVDRCPANACRGTIHLSQEASASIAVPNAGAININY
;
A
#
# COMPACT_ATOMS: atom_id res chain seq x y z
N MET A 1 46.12 -11.30 25.58
CA MET A 1 45.13 -12.40 25.58
C MET A 1 44.31 -12.26 24.31
N ALA A 2 44.45 -13.18 23.34
CA ALA A 2 43.72 -13.09 22.08
C ALA A 2 42.28 -13.61 22.27
N PRO A 3 41.26 -12.95 21.69
CA PRO A 3 39.89 -13.43 21.77
C PRO A 3 39.79 -14.81 21.11
N ARG A 4 38.99 -15.71 21.69
CA ARG A 4 38.75 -17.02 21.06
C ARG A 4 37.87 -16.81 19.83
N ALA A 5 38.09 -17.61 18.80
CA ALA A 5 37.31 -17.56 17.56
C ALA A 5 35.79 -17.65 17.81
N THR A 6 35.38 -18.34 18.86
CA THR A 6 33.98 -18.45 19.30
C THR A 6 33.37 -17.13 19.75
N ASP A 7 34.16 -16.26 20.42
CA ASP A 7 33.71 -14.96 20.91
C ASP A 7 33.53 -13.97 19.75
N LEU A 8 34.43 -14.06 18.76
CA LEU A 8 34.34 -13.32 17.50
C LEU A 8 33.09 -13.71 16.69
N VAL A 9 32.79 -15.01 16.60
CA VAL A 9 31.59 -15.51 15.90
C VAL A 9 30.31 -15.08 16.61
N LEU A 10 30.25 -15.20 17.94
CA LEU A 10 29.07 -14.80 18.71
C LEU A 10 28.82 -13.29 18.61
N SER A 11 29.89 -12.49 18.70
CA SER A 11 29.81 -11.03 18.51
C SER A 11 29.27 -10.68 17.11
N LEU A 12 29.82 -11.28 16.04
CA LEU A 12 29.36 -11.05 14.68
C LEU A 12 27.86 -11.40 14.48
N MET A 13 27.42 -12.51 15.07
CA MET A 13 26.00 -12.93 15.03
C MET A 13 25.08 -11.96 15.78
N THR A 14 25.52 -11.43 16.92
CA THR A 14 24.75 -10.42 17.66
C THR A 14 24.64 -9.09 16.89
N PHE A 15 25.73 -8.63 16.25
CA PHE A 15 25.71 -7.45 15.39
C PHE A 15 24.79 -7.63 14.19
N LEU A 16 24.82 -8.80 13.53
CA LEU A 16 23.94 -9.10 12.40
C LEU A 16 22.45 -9.12 12.78
N ARG A 17 22.10 -9.61 13.98
CA ARG A 17 20.71 -9.56 14.45
C ARG A 17 20.25 -8.15 14.83
N LEU A 18 21.13 -7.35 15.43
CA LEU A 18 20.81 -5.97 15.80
C LEU A 18 20.61 -5.08 14.57
N THR A 19 21.40 -5.27 13.52
CA THR A 19 21.21 -4.52 12.26
C THR A 19 19.88 -4.85 11.59
N ILE A 20 19.48 -6.12 11.52
CA ILE A 20 18.17 -6.53 10.93
C ILE A 20 16.99 -5.89 11.68
N LEU A 21 17.06 -5.73 13.01
CA LEU A 21 16.02 -5.06 13.80
C LEU A 21 15.93 -3.55 13.55
N LEU A 22 17.04 -2.91 13.16
CA LEU A 22 17.13 -1.48 12.89
C LEU A 22 16.73 -1.13 11.45
N PHE A 23 16.90 -2.04 10.49
CA PHE A 23 16.42 -1.87 9.12
C PHE A 23 14.94 -2.24 9.02
N ARG A 24 14.05 -1.33 9.43
CA ARG A 24 12.64 -1.40 9.04
C ARG A 24 12.50 -1.04 7.57
N THR A 25 12.66 -2.01 6.68
CA THR A 25 12.23 -1.83 5.29
C THR A 25 10.70 -1.76 5.29
N SER A 26 10.13 -0.58 5.02
CA SER A 26 8.72 -0.52 4.62
C SER A 26 8.62 -1.30 3.31
N ALA A 27 8.12 -2.53 3.37
CA ALA A 27 7.91 -3.32 2.17
C ALA A 27 6.89 -2.59 1.30
N GLN A 28 7.38 -1.93 0.26
CA GLN A 28 6.56 -1.20 -0.69
C GLN A 28 5.64 -2.21 -1.41
N ARG A 29 4.32 -2.08 -1.26
CA ARG A 29 3.35 -3.00 -1.87
C ARG A 29 2.70 -2.35 -3.08
N TYR A 30 2.56 -3.13 -4.15
CA TYR A 30 1.90 -2.69 -5.38
C TYR A 30 0.51 -3.31 -5.47
N GLY A 31 -0.43 -2.55 -6.04
CA GLY A 31 -1.78 -3.03 -6.24
C GLY A 31 -2.57 -2.15 -7.20
N ILE A 32 -3.88 -2.39 -7.23
CA ILE A 32 -4.82 -1.66 -8.07
C ILE A 32 -5.77 -0.88 -7.17
N ALA A 33 -5.99 0.40 -7.47
CA ALA A 33 -7.04 1.19 -6.85
C ALA A 33 -8.21 1.44 -7.81
N THR A 34 -9.42 1.35 -7.25
CA THR A 34 -10.69 1.70 -7.94
C THR A 34 -11.46 2.74 -7.13
N PHE A 35 -12.40 3.45 -7.76
CA PHE A 35 -13.09 4.58 -7.10
C PHE A 35 -14.52 4.89 -7.59
N TYR A 36 -15.13 4.02 -8.43
CA TYR A 36 -16.47 4.27 -9.02
C TYR A 36 -17.57 3.32 -8.55
N THR A 37 -17.27 2.39 -7.64
CA THR A 37 -18.24 1.43 -7.14
C THR A 37 -18.81 1.93 -5.83
N SER A 38 -20.14 2.11 -5.78
CA SER A 38 -20.85 2.35 -4.53
C SER A 38 -20.56 1.22 -3.53
N PRO A 39 -20.35 1.52 -2.24
CA PRO A 39 -20.33 2.84 -1.61
C PRO A 39 -18.95 3.50 -1.76
N TYR A 40 -18.88 4.79 -2.13
CA TYR A 40 -17.66 5.60 -2.30
C TYR A 40 -16.87 5.82 -0.98
N LYS A 41 -16.54 4.73 -0.29
CA LYS A 41 -15.88 4.68 1.00
C LYS A 41 -14.54 3.98 0.84
N PRO A 42 -13.48 4.43 1.53
CA PRO A 42 -12.23 3.71 1.55
C PRO A 42 -12.42 2.26 2.02
N ALA A 43 -12.12 1.32 1.15
CA ALA A 43 -12.34 -0.09 1.44
C ALA A 43 -11.15 -0.95 1.03
N ALA A 44 -10.91 -2.01 1.78
CA ALA A 44 -9.87 -2.98 1.50
C ALA A 44 -10.48 -4.26 0.91
N SER A 45 -9.87 -4.77 -0.16
CA SER A 45 -10.18 -6.12 -0.66
C SER A 45 -9.72 -7.20 0.32
N GLU A 46 -10.22 -8.43 0.14
CA GLU A 46 -9.80 -9.60 0.93
C GLU A 46 -8.28 -9.83 0.94
N ALA A 47 -7.57 -9.42 -0.13
CA ALA A 47 -6.12 -9.56 -0.22
C ALA A 47 -5.37 -8.78 0.87
N ILE A 48 -5.96 -7.71 1.40
CA ILE A 48 -5.36 -6.87 2.44
C ILE A 48 -6.28 -6.65 3.64
N TRP A 49 -7.51 -7.16 3.66
CA TRP A 49 -8.45 -6.97 4.76
C TRP A 49 -7.98 -7.58 6.08
N ASN A 50 -7.23 -8.70 5.99
CA ASN A 50 -6.61 -9.39 7.13
C ASN A 50 -7.58 -9.64 8.30
N GLY A 51 -8.76 -10.22 8.01
CA GLY A 51 -9.77 -10.50 9.03
C GLY A 51 -10.31 -9.28 9.77
N GLY A 52 -10.12 -8.07 9.26
CA GLY A 52 -10.58 -6.81 9.87
C GLY A 52 -9.48 -5.99 10.54
N ALA A 53 -8.26 -6.51 10.66
CA ALA A 53 -7.14 -5.77 11.24
C ALA A 53 -6.77 -4.50 10.46
N THR A 54 -7.15 -4.45 9.19
CA THR A 54 -6.91 -3.30 8.30
C THR A 54 -7.91 -2.15 8.51
N CYS A 55 -9.07 -2.43 9.11
CA CYS A 55 -10.04 -1.40 9.46
C CYS A 55 -9.43 -0.40 10.45
N GLY A 56 -9.56 0.89 10.16
CA GLY A 56 -9.01 1.97 10.98
C GLY A 56 -7.55 2.30 10.70
N GLN A 57 -6.84 1.54 9.86
CA GLN A 57 -5.45 1.83 9.48
C GLN A 57 -5.36 2.90 8.40
N HIS A 58 -4.32 3.75 8.47
CA HIS A 58 -4.00 4.73 7.44
C HIS A 58 -3.04 4.15 6.41
N TYR A 59 -3.36 4.37 5.13
CA TYR A 59 -2.53 3.96 4.00
C TYR A 59 -2.05 5.19 3.23
N GLN A 60 -0.77 5.17 2.84
CA GLN A 60 -0.19 6.15 1.93
C GLN A 60 -0.27 5.62 0.51
N VAL A 61 -1.26 6.05 -0.24
CA VAL A 61 -1.48 5.53 -1.59
C VAL A 61 -0.86 6.47 -2.62
N THR A 62 0.04 5.95 -3.45
CA THR A 62 0.68 6.68 -4.54
C THR A 62 0.22 6.16 -5.90
N CYS A 63 -0.32 7.02 -6.77
CA CYS A 63 -0.62 6.70 -8.16
C CYS A 63 0.66 6.54 -8.98
N LEU A 64 0.82 5.39 -9.65
CA LEU A 64 1.97 5.08 -10.48
C LEU A 64 1.65 5.21 -11.98
N SER A 65 0.50 4.65 -12.39
CA SER A 65 0.02 4.73 -13.76
C SER A 65 -1.47 4.42 -13.82
N GLY A 66 -2.08 4.60 -14.98
CA GLY A 66 -3.43 4.11 -15.27
C GLY A 66 -3.37 2.66 -15.75
N MET A 67 -4.52 1.99 -15.74
CA MET A 67 -4.68 0.67 -16.36
C MET A 67 -5.12 0.74 -17.83
N ASN A 68 -5.76 1.83 -18.24
CA ASN A 68 -6.33 2.00 -19.58
C ASN A 68 -5.39 2.80 -20.48
N LEU A 69 -5.08 2.29 -21.68
CA LEU A 69 -4.15 2.90 -22.64
C LEU A 69 -4.64 4.22 -23.26
N GLY A 70 -5.94 4.53 -23.15
CA GLY A 70 -6.56 5.70 -23.79
C GLY A 70 -6.65 6.97 -22.94
N ILE A 71 -6.22 6.94 -21.68
CA ILE A 71 -6.34 8.10 -20.77
C ILE A 71 -4.96 8.76 -20.61
N PRO A 72 -4.71 9.91 -21.27
CA PRO A 72 -3.43 10.61 -21.12
C PRO A 72 -3.29 11.14 -19.69
N LYS A 73 -2.13 10.88 -19.07
CA LYS A 73 -1.78 11.30 -17.69
C LYS A 73 -2.85 10.92 -16.64
N PRO A 74 -3.04 9.62 -16.38
CA PRO A 74 -4.07 9.13 -15.48
C PRO A 74 -3.86 9.53 -14.02
N CYS A 75 -2.61 9.75 -13.60
CA CYS A 75 -2.27 10.29 -12.29
C CYS A 75 -2.25 11.82 -12.33
N ARG A 76 -2.79 12.46 -11.27
CA ARG A 76 -2.72 13.90 -11.04
C ARG A 76 -1.49 14.29 -10.22
N GLY A 77 -1.12 15.57 -10.32
CA GLY A 77 -0.01 16.25 -9.65
C GLY A 77 0.58 15.53 -8.43
N SER A 78 0.02 15.78 -7.23
CA SER A 78 0.40 14.99 -6.04
C SER A 78 -0.08 13.57 -6.24
N THR A 79 0.86 12.65 -6.47
CA THR A 79 0.56 11.25 -6.68
C THR A 79 0.22 10.53 -5.38
N LEU A 80 0.55 11.11 -4.22
CA LEU A 80 0.35 10.52 -2.90
C LEU A 80 -0.86 11.12 -2.18
N VAL A 81 -1.66 10.26 -1.55
CA VAL A 81 -2.72 10.62 -0.60
C VAL A 81 -2.69 9.69 0.61
N VAL A 82 -3.06 10.20 1.78
CA VAL A 82 -3.24 9.40 2.99
C VAL A 82 -4.73 9.25 3.28
N MET A 83 -5.20 8.02 3.47
CA MET A 83 -6.59 7.76 3.81
C MET A 83 -6.73 6.59 4.79
N GLN A 84 -7.82 6.59 5.56
CA GLN A 84 -8.18 5.52 6.48
C GLN A 84 -9.06 4.50 5.80
N ILE A 85 -8.74 3.21 5.90
CA ILE A 85 -9.66 2.14 5.47
C ILE A 85 -10.76 2.00 6.51
N VAL A 86 -12.02 2.07 6.07
CA VAL A 86 -13.20 2.04 6.97
C VAL A 86 -14.18 0.93 6.62
N ASP A 87 -13.95 0.20 5.52
CA ASP A 87 -14.85 -0.84 5.08
C ASP A 87 -14.12 -2.03 4.45
N ARG A 88 -14.81 -3.17 4.41
CA ARG A 88 -14.40 -4.36 3.70
C ARG A 88 -15.08 -4.40 2.34
N CYS A 89 -14.28 -4.64 1.31
CA CYS A 89 -14.74 -4.85 -0.04
C CYS A 89 -14.73 -6.36 -0.35
N PRO A 90 -15.90 -7.04 -0.36
CA PRO A 90 -15.95 -8.48 -0.57
C PRO A 90 -15.50 -8.86 -1.99
N ALA A 91 -14.98 -10.08 -2.15
CA ALA A 91 -14.34 -10.53 -3.39
C ALA A 91 -15.24 -10.45 -4.65
N ASN A 92 -16.56 -10.56 -4.49
CA ASN A 92 -17.52 -10.44 -5.58
C ASN A 92 -17.81 -8.99 -6.00
N ALA A 93 -17.45 -8.01 -5.16
CA ALA A 93 -17.65 -6.58 -5.43
C ALA A 93 -16.34 -5.85 -5.74
N CYS A 94 -15.19 -6.36 -5.25
CA CYS A 94 -13.93 -5.66 -5.37
C CYS A 94 -13.24 -5.88 -6.72
N ARG A 95 -12.97 -4.78 -7.42
CA ARG A 95 -12.23 -4.75 -8.68
C ARG A 95 -10.78 -4.29 -8.55
N GLY A 96 -10.27 -4.21 -7.32
CA GLY A 96 -8.91 -3.79 -7.01
C GLY A 96 -8.52 -4.14 -5.59
N THR A 97 -7.29 -3.83 -5.23
CA THR A 97 -6.71 -4.07 -3.91
C THR A 97 -7.30 -3.12 -2.87
N ILE A 98 -7.45 -1.84 -3.25
CA ILE A 98 -7.97 -0.75 -2.44
C ILE A 98 -9.09 -0.04 -3.22
N HIS A 99 -10.19 0.28 -2.54
CA HIS A 99 -11.17 1.24 -3.01
C HIS A 99 -10.84 2.60 -2.40
N LEU A 100 -10.62 3.62 -3.24
CA LEU A 100 -10.35 4.98 -2.78
C LEU A 100 -11.66 5.69 -2.46
N SER A 101 -11.64 6.64 -1.52
CA SER A 101 -12.74 7.61 -1.43
C SER A 101 -12.77 8.52 -2.65
N GLN A 102 -13.88 9.25 -2.80
CA GLN A 102 -14.02 10.25 -3.84
C GLN A 102 -12.95 11.36 -3.70
N GLU A 103 -12.67 11.80 -2.48
CA GLU A 103 -11.68 12.84 -2.20
C GLU A 103 -10.26 12.33 -2.50
N ALA A 104 -9.95 11.11 -2.06
CA ALA A 104 -8.65 10.50 -2.28
C ALA A 104 -8.38 10.29 -3.78
N SER A 105 -9.34 9.72 -4.51
CA SER A 105 -9.21 9.54 -5.97
C SER A 105 -9.10 10.88 -6.71
N ALA A 106 -9.89 11.89 -6.34
CA ALA A 106 -9.83 13.22 -6.96
C ALA A 106 -8.47 13.90 -6.75
N SER A 107 -7.77 13.59 -5.64
CA SER A 107 -6.45 14.14 -5.34
C SER A 107 -5.32 13.54 -6.19
N ILE A 108 -5.35 12.23 -6.46
CA ILE A 108 -4.24 11.50 -7.11
C ILE A 108 -4.51 11.03 -8.54
N ALA A 109 -5.76 11.03 -9.01
CA ALA A 109 -6.15 10.50 -10.32
C ALA A 109 -7.14 11.42 -11.05
N VAL A 110 -7.16 11.31 -12.37
CA VAL A 110 -8.18 12.02 -13.19
C VAL A 110 -9.53 11.30 -13.11
N PRO A 111 -10.67 12.03 -13.21
CA PRO A 111 -12.00 11.47 -12.99
C PRO A 111 -12.46 10.42 -14.00
N ASN A 112 -11.72 10.14 -15.07
CA ASN A 112 -12.02 9.11 -16.06
C ASN A 112 -10.94 8.01 -16.14
N ALA A 113 -10.01 7.94 -15.18
CA ALA A 113 -8.97 6.91 -15.20
C ALA A 113 -9.53 5.49 -15.04
N GLY A 114 -10.70 5.32 -14.40
CA GLY A 114 -11.33 4.01 -14.16
C GLY A 114 -10.68 3.25 -13.00
N ALA A 115 -9.41 2.92 -13.18
CA ALA A 115 -8.56 2.26 -12.20
C ALA A 115 -7.10 2.67 -12.43
N ILE A 116 -6.32 2.66 -11.34
CA ILE A 116 -4.91 3.06 -11.35
C ILE A 116 -4.04 2.01 -10.68
N ASN A 117 -2.82 1.85 -11.18
CA ASN A 117 -1.77 1.10 -10.50
C ASN A 117 -1.24 1.98 -9.37
N ILE A 118 -1.13 1.39 -8.18
CA ILE A 118 -0.74 2.11 -6.97
C ILE A 118 0.39 1.42 -6.23
N ASN A 119 1.10 2.24 -5.46
CA ASN A 119 1.87 1.81 -4.31
C ASN A 119 1.10 2.17 -3.03
N TYR A 120 1.10 1.32 -2.00
CA TYR A 120 0.37 1.54 -0.75
C TYR A 120 1.00 0.86 0.48
#